data_AF-A0A7R9UVE7-F1
#
_entry.id   AF-A0A7R9UVE7-F1
#
_cell.length_a   1.000
_cell.length_b   1.000
_cell.length_c   1.000
_cell.angle_alpha   90.00
_cell.angle_beta   90.00
_cell.angle_gamma   90.00
#
_symmetry.space_group_name_H-M   'P 1'
#
loop_
_entity.id
_entity.type
_entity.pdbx_description
1 polymer ?
#
loop_
_entity_poly.entity_id
_entity_poly.type
_entity_poly.pdbx_seq_one_letter_code
_entity_poly.pdbx_strand_id
1 'polypeptide(L)'
;GPACVWLDANMTLPGLAMARSIGDHLVTSIGVIAEPEVMEHELGRDDLFLIMASDGVWEFISSDEAVAICAPIVAQAGATEACTKLIERAAAKWREEEGDYRDDITAIVCKFPCLQQRPA
;
A
#
# COMPACT_ATOMS: atom_id res chain seq x y z
N GLY A 1 7.98 8.74 3.47
CA GLY A 1 6.62 8.71 4.01
C GLY A 1 5.84 9.94 3.59
N PRO A 2 4.51 9.95 3.77
CA PRO A 2 3.66 11.12 3.55
C PRO A 2 4.02 12.27 4.51
N ALA A 3 3.50 13.47 4.24
CA ALA A 3 3.65 14.60 5.16
C ALA A 3 2.86 14.34 6.45
N CYS A 4 3.47 14.54 7.62
CA CYS A 4 2.82 14.39 8.93
C CYS A 4 2.34 15.75 9.45
N VAL A 5 1.30 15.74 10.29
CA VAL A 5 0.68 16.93 10.88
C VAL A 5 0.69 16.83 12.41
N TRP A 6 1.08 17.92 13.09
CA TRP A 6 1.17 17.99 14.54
C TRP A 6 0.42 19.22 15.04
N LEU A 7 -0.38 19.08 16.11
CA LEU A 7 -1.14 20.18 16.71
C LEU A 7 -0.27 21.22 17.39
N ASP A 8 0.89 20.81 17.90
CA ASP A 8 1.86 21.70 18.51
C ASP A 8 3.29 21.32 18.10
N ALA A 9 4.17 22.33 18.07
CA ALA A 9 5.57 22.15 17.67
C ALA A 9 6.36 21.24 18.62
N ASN A 10 5.89 21.04 19.86
CA ASN A 10 6.54 20.17 20.84
C ASN A 10 6.00 18.73 20.80
N MET A 11 5.07 18.42 19.89
CA MET A 11 4.47 17.09 19.71
C MET A 11 3.88 16.53 21.02
N THR A 12 3.26 17.41 21.82
CA THR A 12 2.65 17.06 23.12
C THR A 12 1.15 16.78 23.00
N LEU A 13 0.52 17.25 21.93
CA LEU A 13 -0.85 17.00 21.55
C LEU A 13 -0.91 15.94 20.43
N PRO A 14 -2.09 15.33 20.19
CA PRO A 14 -2.26 14.37 19.11
C PRO A 14 -1.76 14.89 17.76
N GLY A 15 -1.06 14.04 17.04
CA GLY A 15 -0.64 14.26 15.65
C GLY A 15 -1.15 13.17 14.74
N LEU A 16 -0.99 13.38 13.44
CA LEU A 16 -1.38 12.45 12.40
C LEU A 16 -0.17 12.18 11.50
N ALA A 17 0.10 10.91 11.23
CA ALA A 17 1.21 10.48 10.38
C ALA A 17 0.99 10.78 8.88
N MET A 18 -0.12 11.43 8.54
CA MET A 18 -0.52 11.78 7.18
C MET A 18 -1.22 13.15 7.16
N ALA A 19 -1.06 13.89 6.07
CA ALA A 19 -1.69 15.20 5.88
C ALA A 19 -3.05 15.10 5.18
N ARG A 20 -3.45 13.89 4.78
CA ARG A 20 -4.74 13.63 4.15
C ARG A 20 -5.40 12.43 4.82
N SER A 21 -6.62 12.62 5.29
CA SER A 21 -7.42 11.56 5.90
C SER A 21 -8.90 11.92 5.90
N ILE A 22 -9.74 10.91 6.07
CA ILE A 22 -11.19 11.08 6.21
C ILE A 22 -11.53 11.02 7.70
N GLY A 23 -12.24 12.03 8.19
CA GLY A 23 -12.85 12.01 9.52
C GLY A 23 -12.07 12.66 10.66
N ASP A 24 -10.75 12.86 10.57
CA ASP A 24 -9.90 13.40 11.66
C ASP A 24 -10.16 14.89 12.00
N HIS A 25 -11.37 15.19 12.47
CA HIS A 25 -11.90 16.54 12.63
C HIS A 25 -11.03 17.45 13.51
N LEU A 26 -10.33 16.89 14.51
CA LEU A 26 -9.45 17.64 15.41
C LEU A 26 -8.31 18.36 14.65
N VAL A 27 -7.76 17.73 13.61
CA VAL A 27 -6.61 18.24 12.85
C VAL A 27 -7.00 18.86 11.50
N THR A 28 -8.28 18.80 11.11
CA THR A 28 -8.77 19.48 9.89
C THR A 28 -8.53 20.98 9.92
N SER A 29 -8.65 21.60 11.10
CA SER A 29 -8.45 23.05 11.29
C SER A 29 -7.00 23.50 11.05
N ILE A 30 -6.04 22.57 11.06
CA ILE A 30 -4.61 22.85 10.87
C ILE A 30 -4.07 22.27 9.55
N GLY A 31 -4.96 21.94 8.61
CA GLY A 31 -4.59 21.65 7.22
C GLY A 31 -4.74 20.21 6.77
N VAL A 32 -5.25 19.29 7.62
CA VAL A 32 -5.59 17.93 7.16
C VAL A 32 -6.84 17.99 6.27
N ILE A 33 -6.73 17.42 5.07
CA ILE A 33 -7.79 17.42 4.06
C ILE A 33 -8.25 16.00 3.70
N ALA A 34 -9.50 15.85 3.31
CA ALA A 34 -10.04 14.56 2.85
C ALA A 34 -9.96 14.37 1.32
N GLU A 35 -9.57 15.41 0.58
CA GLU A 35 -9.52 15.38 -0.88
C GLU A 35 -8.40 14.43 -1.37
N PRO A 36 -8.73 13.40 -2.16
CA PRO A 36 -7.74 12.45 -2.65
C PRO A 36 -6.82 13.09 -3.69
N GLU A 37 -5.73 12.40 -3.98
CA GLU A 37 -5.00 12.61 -5.23
C GLU A 37 -5.54 11.63 -6.26
N VAL A 38 -5.91 12.14 -7.44
CA VAL A 38 -6.48 11.34 -8.52
C VAL A 38 -5.47 11.26 -9.65
N MET A 39 -5.12 10.04 -10.02
CA MET A 39 -4.29 9.73 -11.17
C MET A 39 -5.03 8.77 -12.10
N GLU A 40 -4.86 8.95 -13.40
CA GLU A 40 -5.40 8.08 -14.43
C GLU A 40 -4.24 7.39 -15.16
N HIS A 41 -4.37 6.09 -15.38
CA HIS A 41 -3.38 5.29 -16.12
C HIS A 41 -4.12 4.43 -17.15
N GLU A 42 -3.76 4.57 -18.42
CA GLU A 42 -4.32 3.74 -19.48
C GLU A 42 -3.60 2.38 -19.50
N LEU A 43 -4.37 1.32 -19.22
CA LEU A 43 -3.82 -0.03 -19.13
C LEU A 43 -3.34 -0.56 -20.49
N GLY A 44 -2.05 -0.89 -20.57
CA GLY A 44 -1.39 -1.50 -21.70
C GLY A 44 -1.22 -3.02 -21.56
N ARG A 45 -0.59 -3.65 -22.56
CA ARG A 45 -0.33 -5.11 -22.52
C ARG A 45 0.74 -5.51 -21.51
N ASP A 46 1.61 -4.57 -21.17
CA ASP A 46 2.71 -4.77 -20.23
C ASP A 46 2.25 -4.61 -18.77
N ASP A 47 1.02 -4.11 -18.55
CA ASP A 47 0.40 -4.04 -17.23
C ASP A 47 -0.19 -5.41 -16.85
N LEU A 48 0.61 -6.21 -16.15
CA LEU A 48 0.25 -7.59 -15.82
C LEU A 48 -0.69 -7.71 -14.61
N PHE A 49 -0.47 -6.89 -13.59
CA PHE A 49 -1.23 -6.87 -12.35
C PHE A 49 -1.03 -5.55 -11.59
N LEU A 50 -1.92 -5.26 -10.65
CA LEU A 50 -1.84 -4.14 -9.71
C LEU A 50 -1.76 -4.68 -8.28
N ILE A 51 -0.91 -4.07 -7.46
CA ILE A 51 -0.87 -4.27 -6.00
C ILE A 51 -1.39 -3.01 -5.32
N MET A 52 -2.38 -3.16 -4.44
CA MET A 52 -2.81 -2.11 -3.51
C MET A 52 -2.69 -2.67 -2.10
N ALA A 53 -2.14 -1.91 -1.16
CA ALA A 53 -1.99 -2.38 0.22
C ALA A 53 -1.92 -1.22 1.21
N SER A 54 -2.16 -1.51 2.50
CA SER A 54 -1.85 -0.61 3.61
C SER A 54 -0.34 -0.45 3.81
N ASP A 55 0.06 0.56 4.58
CA ASP A 55 1.42 0.75 5.08
C ASP A 55 1.98 -0.48 5.83
N GLY A 56 1.12 -1.29 6.43
CA GLY A 56 1.50 -2.61 6.94
C GLY A 56 2.24 -3.51 5.93
N VAL A 57 2.11 -3.29 4.62
CA VAL A 57 3.01 -3.88 3.61
C VAL A 57 4.21 -2.98 3.31
N TRP A 58 3.94 -1.70 3.02
CA TRP A 58 4.92 -0.79 2.43
C TRP A 58 5.99 -0.26 3.39
N GLU A 59 5.81 -0.42 4.70
CA GLU A 59 6.78 -0.01 5.71
C GLU A 59 8.13 -0.71 5.51
N PHE A 60 8.10 -2.01 5.19
CA PHE A 60 9.30 -2.85 5.09
C PHE A 60 9.46 -3.59 3.75
N ILE A 61 8.56 -3.35 2.80
CA ILE A 61 8.63 -3.95 1.45
C ILE A 61 8.52 -2.82 0.43
N SER A 62 9.53 -2.69 -0.44
CA SER A 62 9.49 -1.74 -1.55
C SER A 62 8.55 -2.22 -2.66
N SER A 63 8.11 -1.31 -3.53
CA SER A 63 7.29 -1.67 -4.70
C SER A 63 7.99 -2.72 -5.59
N ASP A 64 9.31 -2.58 -5.78
CA ASP A 64 10.10 -3.53 -6.56
C ASP A 64 10.17 -4.91 -5.92
N GLU A 65 10.35 -4.99 -4.59
CA GLU A 65 10.33 -6.26 -3.86
C GLU A 65 8.95 -6.92 -3.93
N ALA A 66 7.88 -6.14 -3.74
CA ALA A 66 6.50 -6.63 -3.85
C ALA A 66 6.21 -7.20 -5.25
N VAL A 67 6.64 -6.52 -6.31
CA VAL A 67 6.52 -7.01 -7.69
C VAL A 67 7.35 -8.28 -7.89
N ALA A 68 8.59 -8.33 -7.38
CA ALA A 68 9.45 -9.51 -7.49
C ALA A 68 8.86 -10.74 -6.80
N ILE A 69 8.16 -10.55 -5.68
CA ILE A 69 7.41 -11.61 -4.98
C ILE A 69 6.19 -12.02 -5.83
N CYS A 70 5.33 -11.06 -6.18
CA CYS A 70 4.03 -11.37 -6.76
C CYS A 70 4.11 -11.86 -8.21
N ALA A 71 4.95 -11.27 -9.07
CA ALA A 71 4.97 -11.54 -10.51
C ALA A 71 5.08 -13.04 -10.88
N PRO A 72 6.05 -13.83 -10.38
CA PRO A 72 6.12 -15.25 -10.70
C PRO A 72 4.90 -16.04 -10.21
N ILE A 73 4.36 -15.67 -9.04
CA ILE A 73 3.22 -16.36 -8.43
C ILE A 73 1.92 -16.03 -9.19
N VAL A 74 1.71 -14.77 -9.58
CA VAL A 74 0.57 -14.34 -10.41
C VAL A 74 0.53 -15.11 -11.74
N ALA A 75 1.70 -15.38 -12.32
CA ALA A 75 1.82 -16.15 -13.55
C ALA A 75 1.47 -17.64 -13.37
N GLN A 76 1.90 -18.25 -12.26
CA GLN A 76 1.84 -19.70 -12.06
C GLN A 76 0.63 -20.18 -11.23
N ALA A 77 0.28 -19.46 -10.16
CA ALA A 77 -0.73 -19.84 -9.17
C ALA A 77 -1.89 -18.83 -9.06
N GLY A 78 -1.71 -17.61 -9.58
CA GLY A 78 -2.75 -16.58 -9.64
C GLY A 78 -2.62 -15.51 -8.55
N ALA A 79 -3.51 -14.52 -8.63
CA ALA A 79 -3.45 -13.31 -7.81
C ALA A 79 -3.68 -13.57 -6.32
N THR A 80 -4.59 -14.48 -5.97
CA THR A 80 -4.89 -14.83 -4.58
C THR A 80 -3.65 -15.37 -3.87
N GLU A 81 -2.94 -16.33 -4.48
CA GLU A 81 -1.73 -16.90 -3.89
C GLU A 81 -0.60 -15.86 -3.79
N ALA A 82 -0.45 -15.01 -4.81
CA ALA A 82 0.52 -13.92 -4.79
C ALA A 82 0.25 -12.94 -3.64
N CYS A 83 -1.03 -12.62 -3.39
CA CYS A 83 -1.45 -11.77 -2.29
C CYS A 83 -1.15 -12.41 -0.93
N THR A 84 -1.45 -13.70 -0.76
CA THR A 84 -1.12 -14.46 0.46
C THR A 84 0.39 -14.40 0.74
N LYS A 85 1.22 -14.65 -0.27
CA LYS A 85 2.68 -14.62 -0.13
C LYS A 85 3.22 -13.23 0.20
N LEU A 86 2.62 -12.18 -0.35
CA LEU A 86 2.97 -10.80 -0.02
C LEU A 86 2.66 -10.49 1.46
N ILE A 87 1.47 -10.88 1.94
CA ILE A 87 1.08 -10.68 3.35
C ILE A 87 1.98 -11.48 4.30
N GLU A 88 2.30 -12.74 3.97
CA GLU A 88 3.23 -13.57 4.75
C GLU A 88 4.62 -12.93 4.83
N ARG A 89 5.12 -12.40 3.70
CA ARG A 89 6.42 -11.71 3.67
C ARG A 89 6.40 -10.43 4.51
N ALA A 90 5.34 -9.63 4.41
CA ALA A 90 5.18 -8.42 5.21
C ALA A 90 5.15 -8.76 6.70
N ALA A 91 4.38 -9.77 7.10
CA ALA A 91 4.32 -10.23 8.49
C ALA A 91 5.68 -10.72 9.02
N ALA A 92 6.48 -11.40 8.18
CA ALA A 92 7.84 -11.80 8.53
C ALA A 92 8.77 -10.59 8.71
N LYS A 93 8.68 -9.60 7.80
CA LYS A 93 9.44 -8.35 7.89
C LYS A 93 9.14 -7.56 9.16
N TRP A 94 7.88 -7.39 9.52
CA TRP A 94 7.51 -6.76 10.79
C TRP A 94 8.12 -7.46 12.00
N ARG A 95 8.13 -8.80 12.01
CA ARG A 95 8.78 -9.56 13.08
C ARG A 95 10.29 -9.39 13.10
N GLU A 96 10.93 -9.32 11.93
CA GLU A 96 12.38 -9.10 11.79
C GLU A 96 12.81 -7.72 12.32
N GLU A 97 12.02 -6.68 12.03
CA GLU A 97 12.38 -5.29 12.33
C GLU A 97 11.84 -4.79 13.69
N GLU A 98 10.61 -5.18 14.06
CA GLU A 98 9.87 -4.65 15.23
C GLU A 98 9.50 -5.73 16.28
N GLY A 99 9.95 -6.98 16.06
CA GLY A 99 9.80 -8.07 17.03
C GLY A 99 8.35 -8.51 17.24
N ASP A 100 7.80 -8.23 18.42
CA ASP A 100 6.44 -8.62 18.81
C ASP A 100 5.38 -7.62 18.35
N TYR A 101 5.77 -6.44 17.87
CA TYR A 101 4.86 -5.45 17.31
C TYR A 101 4.66 -5.65 15.81
N ARG A 102 3.42 -5.43 15.34
CA ARG A 102 3.03 -5.49 13.93
C ARG A 102 1.76 -4.70 13.72
N ASP A 103 1.71 -3.90 12.66
CA ASP A 103 0.51 -3.19 12.24
C ASP A 103 -0.47 -4.10 11.45
N ASP A 104 -1.67 -3.60 11.16
CA ASP A 104 -2.64 -4.30 10.32
C ASP A 104 -2.15 -4.37 8.86
N ILE A 105 -2.01 -5.60 8.35
CA ILE A 105 -1.53 -5.86 6.99
C ILE A 105 -2.72 -6.20 6.10
N THR A 106 -3.07 -5.30 5.19
CA THR A 106 -4.11 -5.51 4.18
C THR A 106 -3.52 -5.34 2.79
N ALA A 107 -3.78 -6.28 1.88
CA ALA A 107 -3.33 -6.22 0.50
C ALA A 107 -4.39 -6.74 -0.47
N ILE A 108 -4.35 -6.24 -1.70
CA ILE A 108 -5.14 -6.65 -2.86
C ILE A 108 -4.17 -6.81 -4.04
N VAL A 109 -4.17 -7.98 -4.67
CA VAL A 109 -3.50 -8.21 -5.95
C VAL A 109 -4.57 -8.43 -7.03
N CYS A 110 -4.56 -7.60 -8.06
CA CYS A 110 -5.50 -7.68 -9.18
C CYS A 110 -4.75 -8.03 -10.46
N LYS A 111 -5.03 -9.20 -11.06
CA LYS A 111 -4.45 -9.62 -12.35
C LYS A 111 -5.29 -9.09 -13.50
N PHE A 112 -4.66 -8.67 -14.60
CA PHE A 112 -5.35 -8.17 -15.80
C PHE A 112 -5.29 -9.18 -16.98
N PRO A 113 -6.08 -10.27 -16.98
CA PRO A 113 -6.00 -11.31 -18.01
C PRO A 113 -6.47 -10.86 -19.40
N CYS A 114 -7.34 -9.85 -19.49
CA CYS A 114 -7.98 -9.43 -20.73
C CYS A 114 -7.12 -8.50 -21.60
N LEU A 115 -6.05 -7.92 -21.07
CA LEU A 115 -5.18 -6.99 -21.81
C LEU A 115 -4.21 -7.72 -22.73
N GLN A 116 -3.85 -8.95 -22.38
CA GLN A 116 -2.99 -9.81 -23.22
C GLN A 116 -3.71 -10.33 -24.47
N GLN A 117 -5.04 -10.20 -24.55
CA GLN A 117 -5.86 -10.72 -25.66
C GLN A 117 -6.31 -9.66 -26.67
N ARG A 118 -5.99 -8.37 -26.47
CA ARG A 118 -6.36 -7.32 -27.44
C ARG A 118 -5.56 -7.50 -28.74
N PRO A 119 -6.16 -7.39 -29.94
CA PRO A 119 -5.41 -7.29 -31.19
C PRO A 119 -4.62 -5.97 -31.25
N ALA A 120 -3.52 -5.96 -32.00
CA ALA A 120 -2.64 -4.81 -32.14
C ALA A 120 -3.27 -3.72 -33.00
#